data_AF-A0A7C9FTY6-F1
#
_entry.id   AF-A0A7C9FTY6-F1
#
_cell.length_a   1.000
_cell.length_b   1.000
_cell.length_c   1.000
_cell.angle_alpha   90.00
_cell.angle_beta   90.00
_cell.angle_gamma   90.00
#
_symmetry.space_group_name_H-M   'P 1'
#
loop_
_entity.id
_entity.type
_entity.pdbx_description
1 polymer ?
#
loop_
_entity_poly.entity_id
_entity_poly.type
_entity_poly.pdbx_seq_one_letter_code
_entity_poly.pdbx_strand_id
1 'polypeptide(L)'
;MTKSFRQKMLNHFITPRFKNIPRNIEKPLAVMHIPKSAGTSVLRGISQALQSPADVSGFDRSLLGAFDGFSEFSPEIARTVYLDTNKMPDARLAMGHFSRSTLANRYRNAQLLTFLREPQTRLLSHWVYWRATPGEHLALWGGWRDCVEISHGSLKAFLTDPRIACQTDNIVTRMLLWPDQRFGNDAFITPDQDASLLKSALKQLDTFAYCDIIENASFRDSLSKWLGADLPMEHLNSTERVPGNLRLRLDKELDSGTMALLDARCRLDTCLWSALAKRRLKSIDIRSLERQTAMQAIARYGALLAP
;
A
#
# COMPACT_ATOMS: atom_id res chain seq x y z
N MET A 1 16.38 -14.83 3.47
CA MET A 1 17.16 -13.62 3.82
C MET A 1 17.65 -13.74 5.27
N THR A 2 18.96 -13.68 5.55
CA THR A 2 19.49 -14.03 6.88
C THR A 2 19.35 -12.89 7.91
N LYS A 3 19.21 -13.25 9.20
CA LYS A 3 19.13 -12.35 10.38
C LYS A 3 20.17 -11.20 10.37
N SER A 4 21.34 -11.47 9.80
CA SER A 4 22.49 -10.56 9.69
C SER A 4 22.23 -9.40 8.70
N PHE A 5 21.51 -9.63 7.61
CA PHE A 5 21.33 -8.63 6.55
C PHE A 5 20.36 -7.51 6.95
N ARG A 6 19.17 -7.84 7.46
CA ARG A 6 18.16 -6.84 7.88
C ARG A 6 18.69 -5.93 9.01
N GLN A 7 19.41 -6.50 9.99
CA GLN A 7 19.96 -5.74 11.11
C GLN A 7 21.14 -4.85 10.68
N LYS A 8 22.02 -5.35 9.80
CA LYS A 8 23.13 -4.54 9.25
C LYS A 8 22.65 -3.38 8.38
N MET A 9 21.61 -3.59 7.56
CA MET A 9 21.04 -2.54 6.72
C MET A 9 20.45 -1.38 7.54
N LEU A 10 19.67 -1.68 8.59
CA LEU A 10 19.06 -0.63 9.43
C LEU A 10 20.08 0.17 10.26
N ASN A 11 21.21 -0.45 10.63
CA ASN A 11 22.24 0.20 11.45
C ASN A 11 23.17 1.13 10.64
N HIS A 12 23.21 1.02 9.31
CA HIS A 12 24.14 1.78 8.46
C HIS A 12 23.57 3.12 7.94
N PHE A 13 22.29 3.39 8.19
CA PHE A 13 21.63 4.63 7.76
C PHE A 13 21.32 5.51 8.97
N ILE A 14 21.41 6.84 8.79
CA ILE A 14 20.86 7.81 9.74
C ILE A 14 19.41 7.39 9.99
N THR A 15 19.10 6.94 11.21
CA THR A 15 17.77 6.46 11.56
C THR A 15 16.76 7.58 11.28
N PRO A 16 15.78 7.40 10.39
CA PRO A 16 14.77 8.41 10.12
C PRO A 16 14.08 8.79 11.42
N ARG A 17 13.74 10.07 11.56
CA ARG A 17 13.17 10.57 12.81
C ARG A 17 11.65 10.37 12.84
N PHE A 18 11.01 10.34 11.67
CA PHE A 18 9.57 10.28 11.46
C PHE A 18 8.86 11.28 12.39
N LYS A 19 9.22 12.56 12.25
CA LYS A 19 8.98 13.59 13.27
C LYS A 19 7.50 13.86 13.57
N ASN A 20 6.59 13.53 12.65
CA ASN A 20 5.19 13.92 12.69
C ASN A 20 5.02 15.43 12.93
N ILE A 21 5.25 16.22 11.89
CA ILE A 21 5.13 17.69 11.94
C ILE A 21 3.66 18.04 12.25
N PRO A 22 3.37 18.97 13.18
CA PRO A 22 2.00 19.35 13.52
C PRO A 22 1.16 19.73 12.28
N ARG A 23 -0.13 19.36 12.29
CA ARG A 23 -1.08 19.76 11.25
C ARG A 23 -1.24 21.29 11.25
N ASN A 24 -1.15 21.89 10.06
CA ASN A 24 -1.45 23.28 9.79
C ASN A 24 -2.68 23.34 8.88
N ILE A 25 -3.84 23.64 9.46
CA ILE A 25 -5.15 23.60 8.79
C ILE A 25 -5.23 24.43 7.50
N GLU A 26 -4.41 25.49 7.38
CA GLU A 26 -4.37 26.34 6.18
C GLU A 26 -3.74 25.66 4.97
N LYS A 27 -2.93 24.62 5.19
CA LYS A 27 -2.30 23.83 4.12
C LYS A 27 -3.23 22.71 3.67
N PRO A 28 -3.29 22.41 2.36
CA PRO A 28 -3.94 21.21 1.86
C PRO A 28 -3.38 19.94 2.51
N LEU A 29 -4.18 18.89 2.56
CA LEU A 29 -3.77 17.55 2.98
C LEU A 29 -3.73 16.65 1.75
N ALA A 30 -2.61 15.98 1.54
CA ALA A 30 -2.45 14.99 0.48
C ALA A 30 -2.07 13.63 1.08
N VAL A 31 -2.94 12.63 0.89
CA VAL A 31 -2.79 11.30 1.46
C VAL A 31 -2.31 10.32 0.40
N MET A 32 -1.07 9.85 0.55
CA MET A 32 -0.55 8.70 -0.18
C MET A 32 -1.15 7.45 0.44
N HIS A 33 -2.22 6.94 -0.16
CA HIS A 33 -2.89 5.75 0.31
C HIS A 33 -2.37 4.51 -0.41
N ILE A 34 -1.76 3.59 0.33
CA ILE A 34 -1.23 2.35 -0.22
C ILE A 34 -2.37 1.31 -0.39
N PRO A 35 -2.48 0.65 -1.55
CA PRO A 35 -3.48 -0.40 -1.74
C PRO A 35 -3.50 -1.43 -0.60
N LYS A 36 -4.70 -1.60 -0.02
CA LYS A 36 -5.04 -2.54 1.07
C LYS A 36 -4.39 -2.26 2.44
N SER A 37 -3.97 -1.02 2.72
CA SER A 37 -3.59 -0.58 4.07
C SER A 37 -4.77 -0.04 4.91
N ALA A 38 -5.93 -0.72 4.92
CA ALA A 38 -7.16 -0.29 5.62
C ALA A 38 -7.72 1.07 5.13
N GLY A 39 -7.54 1.38 3.84
CA GLY A 39 -7.90 2.67 3.24
C GLY A 39 -9.33 3.12 3.39
N THR A 40 -10.30 2.29 3.03
CA THR A 40 -11.68 2.74 2.89
C THR A 40 -12.24 3.32 4.20
N SER A 41 -11.95 2.67 5.34
CA SER A 41 -12.37 3.16 6.66
C SER A 41 -11.58 4.39 7.10
N VAL A 42 -10.25 4.39 6.93
CA VAL A 42 -9.41 5.52 7.35
C VAL A 42 -9.65 6.76 6.48
N LEU A 43 -9.69 6.62 5.15
CA LEU A 43 -9.93 7.74 4.23
C LEU A 43 -11.33 8.33 4.39
N ARG A 44 -12.36 7.49 4.58
CA ARG A 44 -13.71 7.96 4.91
C ARG A 44 -13.71 8.69 6.26
N GLY A 45 -13.02 8.15 7.26
CA GLY A 45 -12.84 8.79 8.56
C GLY A 45 -12.17 10.16 8.44
N ILE A 46 -11.11 10.29 7.64
CA ILE A 46 -10.41 11.58 7.40
C ILE A 46 -11.36 12.58 6.73
N SER A 47 -12.06 12.16 5.68
CA SER A 47 -13.05 13.00 4.98
C SER A 47 -14.14 13.49 5.93
N GLN A 48 -14.68 12.61 6.78
CA GLN A 48 -15.69 12.96 7.78
C GLN A 48 -15.13 13.88 8.88
N ALA A 49 -13.94 13.58 9.41
CA ALA A 49 -13.28 14.39 10.44
C ALA A 49 -13.00 15.82 9.97
N LEU A 50 -12.60 15.98 8.72
CA LEU A 50 -12.34 17.27 8.09
C LEU A 50 -13.60 17.93 7.51
N GLN A 51 -14.76 17.26 7.59
CA GLN A 51 -16.03 17.70 6.99
C GLN A 51 -15.89 18.09 5.51
N SER A 52 -15.02 17.39 4.80
CA SER A 52 -14.66 17.70 3.42
C SER A 52 -14.55 16.40 2.66
N PRO A 53 -15.37 16.17 1.62
CA PRO A 53 -15.11 15.06 0.71
C PRO A 53 -13.70 15.20 0.12
N ALA A 54 -13.12 14.08 -0.32
CA ALA A 54 -11.89 14.16 -1.09
C ALA A 54 -12.19 14.91 -2.40
N ASP A 55 -11.55 16.06 -2.60
CA ASP A 55 -11.68 16.82 -3.86
C ASP A 55 -11.09 16.00 -5.02
N VAL A 56 -10.08 15.19 -4.71
CA VAL A 56 -9.40 14.31 -5.65
C VAL A 56 -9.20 12.94 -5.04
N SER A 57 -9.65 11.92 -5.77
CA SER A 57 -9.40 10.50 -5.47
C SER A 57 -9.16 9.70 -6.73
N GLY A 58 -8.31 8.69 -6.66
CA GLY A 58 -7.96 7.88 -7.82
C GLY A 58 -6.60 7.21 -7.70
N PHE A 59 -6.00 6.95 -8.85
CA PHE A 59 -4.73 6.26 -9.02
C PHE A 59 -3.82 7.09 -9.92
N ASP A 60 -2.50 7.01 -9.74
CA ASP A 60 -1.56 7.42 -10.78
C ASP A 60 -0.95 6.22 -11.52
N ARG A 61 -0.06 6.55 -12.47
CA ARG A 61 0.66 5.58 -13.29
C ARG A 61 1.44 4.53 -12.50
N SER A 62 1.85 4.82 -11.26
CA SER A 62 2.75 3.96 -10.47
C SER A 62 2.17 2.58 -10.17
N LEU A 63 0.85 2.43 -10.29
CA LEU A 63 0.10 1.22 -9.97
C LEU A 63 -0.41 0.45 -11.19
N LEU A 64 -0.04 0.89 -12.39
CA LEU A 64 -0.45 0.31 -13.67
C LEU A 64 0.73 -0.28 -14.45
N GLY A 65 1.89 -0.48 -13.79
CA GLY A 65 3.03 -1.22 -14.34
C GLY A 65 3.44 -0.81 -15.75
N ALA A 66 3.63 -1.77 -16.65
CA ALA A 66 3.90 -1.48 -18.07
C ALA A 66 2.64 -1.30 -18.92
N PHE A 67 1.43 -1.48 -18.37
CA PHE A 67 0.18 -1.35 -19.13
C PHE A 67 0.01 0.04 -19.71
N ASP A 68 -0.33 0.12 -21.00
CA ASP A 68 -0.46 1.35 -21.78
C ASP A 68 -1.81 1.47 -22.51
N GLY A 69 -2.64 0.41 -22.48
CA GLY A 69 -4.00 0.36 -23.02
C GLY A 69 -5.03 1.23 -22.28
N PHE A 70 -4.64 2.41 -21.79
CA PHE A 70 -5.51 3.30 -21.01
C PHE A 70 -6.74 3.78 -21.78
N SER A 71 -6.71 3.77 -23.11
CA SER A 71 -7.86 4.06 -23.96
C SER A 71 -8.96 3.00 -23.89
N GLU A 72 -8.66 1.81 -23.36
CA GLU A 72 -9.61 0.71 -23.19
C GLU A 72 -10.41 0.83 -21.89
N PHE A 73 -10.04 1.75 -21.00
CA PHE A 73 -10.79 2.00 -19.78
C PHE A 73 -12.16 2.58 -20.11
N SER A 74 -13.17 2.15 -19.36
CA SER A 74 -14.47 2.80 -19.40
C SER A 74 -14.33 4.27 -18.98
N PRO A 75 -15.25 5.17 -19.39
CA PRO A 75 -15.24 6.56 -18.96
C PRO A 75 -15.29 6.73 -17.43
N GLU A 76 -15.84 5.75 -16.72
CA GLU A 76 -15.84 5.73 -15.26
C GLU A 76 -14.43 5.52 -14.70
N ILE A 77 -13.73 4.46 -15.12
CA ILE A 77 -12.37 4.17 -14.65
C ILE A 77 -11.39 5.26 -15.10
N ALA A 78 -11.48 5.70 -16.36
CA ALA A 78 -10.60 6.71 -16.93
C ALA A 78 -10.62 8.03 -16.13
N ARG A 79 -11.76 8.42 -15.55
CA ARG A 79 -11.86 9.62 -14.69
C ARG A 79 -11.12 9.51 -13.36
N THR A 80 -10.81 8.29 -12.92
CA THR A 80 -10.10 8.02 -11.66
C THR A 80 -8.60 7.76 -11.85
N VAL A 81 -8.12 7.71 -13.10
CA VAL A 81 -6.72 7.43 -13.42
C VAL A 81 -6.03 8.69 -13.93
N TYR A 82 -5.07 9.19 -13.16
CA TYR A 82 -4.32 10.40 -13.46
C TYR A 82 -2.92 10.06 -13.98
N LEU A 83 -2.77 10.09 -15.31
CA LEU A 83 -1.49 9.83 -15.99
C LEU A 83 -0.57 11.05 -16.03
N ASP A 84 -1.16 12.25 -15.97
CA ASP A 84 -0.47 13.53 -15.96
C ASP A 84 -0.89 14.31 -14.71
N THR A 85 0.08 14.66 -13.88
CA THR A 85 -0.15 15.42 -12.64
C THR A 85 -0.81 16.76 -12.91
N ASN A 86 -0.56 17.38 -14.07
CA ASN A 86 -1.16 18.68 -14.41
C ASN A 86 -2.67 18.61 -14.65
N LYS A 87 -3.21 17.41 -14.93
CA LYS A 87 -4.64 17.19 -15.13
C LYS A 87 -5.40 16.92 -13.83
N MET A 88 -4.70 16.74 -12.71
CA MET A 88 -5.34 16.66 -11.40
C MET A 88 -5.89 18.04 -11.03
N PRO A 89 -7.14 18.18 -10.54
CA PRO A 89 -7.67 19.47 -10.14
C PRO A 89 -7.04 19.95 -8.82
N ASP A 90 -7.21 21.24 -8.54
CA ASP A 90 -6.82 21.79 -7.24
C ASP A 90 -7.66 21.16 -6.13
N ALA A 91 -7.04 20.92 -4.98
CA ALA A 91 -7.65 20.20 -3.87
C ALA A 91 -7.18 20.76 -2.54
N ARG A 92 -8.11 20.90 -1.58
CA ARG A 92 -7.80 21.02 -0.15
C ARG A 92 -7.53 19.65 0.45
N LEU A 93 -8.17 18.61 -0.07
CA LEU A 93 -8.00 17.22 0.34
C LEU A 93 -7.85 16.31 -0.88
N ALA A 94 -6.62 15.84 -1.14
CA ALA A 94 -6.34 14.83 -2.16
C ALA A 94 -6.02 13.49 -1.48
N MET A 95 -6.76 12.43 -1.79
CA MET A 95 -6.58 11.13 -1.16
C MET A 95 -6.74 10.02 -2.17
N GLY A 96 -5.72 9.19 -2.32
CA GLY A 96 -5.83 8.05 -3.21
C GLY A 96 -4.52 7.31 -3.38
N HIS A 97 -4.54 6.46 -4.38
CA HIS A 97 -3.48 5.56 -4.75
C HIS A 97 -2.47 6.27 -5.66
N PHE A 98 -1.93 7.37 -5.15
CA PHE A 98 -0.95 8.21 -5.81
C PHE A 98 0.43 7.96 -5.23
N SER A 99 1.47 7.96 -6.06
CA SER A 99 2.85 8.01 -5.58
C SER A 99 3.14 9.30 -4.81
N ARG A 100 4.21 9.27 -4.01
CA ARG A 100 4.67 10.45 -3.28
C ARG A 100 4.99 11.60 -4.22
N SER A 101 5.68 11.33 -5.34
CA SER A 101 6.11 12.38 -6.28
C SER A 101 4.91 13.05 -6.95
N THR A 102 3.89 12.29 -7.35
CA THR A 102 2.64 12.83 -7.89
C THR A 102 2.00 13.85 -6.94
N LEU A 103 1.81 13.47 -5.68
CA LEU A 103 1.21 14.36 -4.67
C LEU A 103 2.09 15.57 -4.37
N ALA A 104 3.39 15.36 -4.16
CA ALA A 104 4.33 16.43 -3.83
C ALA A 104 4.49 17.45 -4.97
N ASN A 105 4.45 16.98 -6.22
CA ASN A 105 4.59 17.85 -7.39
C ASN A 105 3.30 18.63 -7.66
N ARG A 106 2.14 17.98 -7.55
CA ARG A 106 0.84 18.62 -7.82
C ARG A 106 0.41 19.57 -6.70
N TYR A 107 0.66 19.19 -5.45
CA TYR A 107 0.24 19.92 -4.26
C TYR A 107 1.47 20.33 -3.44
N ARG A 108 2.33 21.19 -4.01
CA ARG A 108 3.64 21.57 -3.44
C ARG A 108 3.58 22.12 -2.01
N ASN A 109 2.45 22.74 -1.65
CA ASN A 109 2.23 23.33 -0.32
C ASN A 109 1.47 22.41 0.64
N ALA A 110 1.09 21.19 0.22
CA ALA A 110 0.34 20.26 1.04
C ALA A 110 1.20 19.63 2.14
N GLN A 111 0.55 19.26 3.24
CA GLN A 111 1.11 18.30 4.18
C GLN A 111 0.84 16.89 3.68
N LEU A 112 1.90 16.08 3.53
CA LEU A 112 1.75 14.69 3.10
C LEU A 112 1.46 13.78 4.28
N LEU A 113 0.51 12.86 4.10
CA LEU A 113 0.16 11.83 5.07
C LEU A 113 0.23 10.45 4.41
N THR A 114 0.73 9.46 5.13
CA THR A 114 0.62 8.05 4.73
C THR A 114 0.54 7.14 5.95
N PHE A 115 0.16 5.90 5.74
CA PHE A 115 0.19 4.87 6.77
C PHE A 115 0.47 3.52 6.12
N LEU A 116 1.30 2.74 6.81
CA LEU A 116 1.73 1.42 6.35
C LEU A 116 0.91 0.33 7.03
N ARG A 117 0.84 -0.82 6.39
CA ARG A 117 0.31 -2.07 6.96
C ARG A 117 1.39 -3.12 6.87
N GLU A 118 1.36 -4.14 7.73
CA GLU A 118 2.28 -5.26 7.63
C GLU A 118 2.28 -5.80 6.18
N PRO A 119 3.44 -5.86 5.50
CA PRO A 119 3.50 -6.08 4.07
C PRO A 119 2.90 -7.39 3.56
N GLN A 120 3.11 -8.52 4.25
CA GLN A 120 2.57 -9.81 3.80
C GLN A 120 1.05 -9.82 3.93
N THR A 121 0.54 -9.30 5.04
CA THR A 121 -0.87 -9.10 5.31
C THR A 121 -1.52 -8.22 4.25
N ARG A 122 -0.85 -7.12 3.86
CA ARG A 122 -1.30 -6.24 2.77
C ARG A 122 -1.35 -6.99 1.43
N LEU A 123 -0.31 -7.77 1.11
CA LEU A 123 -0.21 -8.51 -0.15
C LEU A 123 -1.26 -9.65 -0.25
N LEU A 124 -1.45 -10.43 0.81
CA LEU A 124 -2.52 -11.43 0.89
C LEU A 124 -3.90 -10.78 0.79
N SER A 125 -4.10 -9.65 1.48
CA SER A 125 -5.34 -8.87 1.36
C SER A 125 -5.62 -8.39 -0.05
N HIS A 126 -4.56 -8.12 -0.83
CA HIS A 126 -4.66 -7.65 -2.20
C HIS A 126 -5.01 -8.78 -3.15
N TRP A 127 -4.34 -9.93 -3.01
CA TRP A 127 -4.67 -11.14 -3.75
C TRP A 127 -6.13 -11.56 -3.56
N VAL A 128 -6.60 -11.64 -2.31
CA VAL A 128 -7.99 -11.98 -2.00
C VAL A 128 -8.98 -10.94 -2.55
N TYR A 129 -8.62 -9.66 -2.49
CA TYR A 129 -9.47 -8.59 -2.99
C TYR A 129 -9.65 -8.67 -4.51
N TRP A 130 -8.54 -8.78 -5.26
CA TRP A 130 -8.62 -8.92 -6.72
C TRP A 130 -9.37 -10.17 -7.14
N ARG A 131 -9.18 -11.28 -6.42
CA ARG A 131 -9.90 -12.53 -6.65
C ARG A 131 -11.41 -12.41 -6.37
N ALA A 132 -11.81 -11.53 -5.45
CA ALA A 132 -13.20 -11.31 -5.12
C ALA A 132 -13.88 -10.30 -6.08
N THR A 133 -13.11 -9.54 -6.85
CA THR A 133 -13.66 -8.49 -7.73
C THR A 133 -14.60 -9.09 -8.78
N PRO A 134 -15.87 -8.65 -8.86
CA PRO A 134 -16.83 -9.16 -9.83
C PRO A 134 -16.40 -8.91 -11.28
N GLY A 135 -16.74 -9.86 -12.17
CA GLY A 135 -16.44 -9.77 -13.60
C GLY A 135 -17.02 -8.52 -14.27
N GLU A 136 -18.22 -8.07 -13.86
CA GLU A 136 -18.80 -6.82 -14.39
C GLU A 136 -17.94 -5.59 -14.04
N HIS A 137 -17.31 -5.57 -12.87
CA HIS A 137 -16.43 -4.48 -12.47
C HIS A 137 -15.11 -4.56 -13.23
N LEU A 138 -14.54 -5.76 -13.40
CA LEU A 138 -13.32 -5.98 -14.18
C LEU A 138 -13.47 -5.57 -15.64
N ALA A 139 -14.65 -5.77 -16.24
CA ALA A 139 -14.92 -5.36 -17.61
C ALA A 139 -14.72 -3.84 -17.84
N LEU A 140 -14.89 -3.01 -16.80
CA LEU A 140 -14.68 -1.56 -16.87
C LEU A 140 -13.19 -1.17 -17.03
N TRP A 141 -12.27 -2.09 -16.69
CA TRP A 141 -10.83 -1.87 -16.72
C TRP A 141 -10.18 -2.22 -18.07
N GLY A 142 -10.94 -2.60 -19.10
CA GLY A 142 -10.38 -2.98 -20.40
C GLY A 142 -9.35 -4.11 -20.26
N GLY A 143 -8.25 -4.05 -21.00
CA GLY A 143 -7.16 -5.03 -20.93
C GLY A 143 -6.44 -5.12 -19.58
N TRP A 144 -6.59 -4.14 -18.68
CA TRP A 144 -6.03 -4.27 -17.33
C TRP A 144 -6.72 -5.37 -16.52
N ARG A 145 -7.93 -5.79 -16.91
CA ARG A 145 -8.61 -6.96 -16.34
C ARG A 145 -7.71 -8.21 -16.35
N ASP A 146 -6.94 -8.41 -17.41
CA ASP A 146 -6.10 -9.60 -17.59
C ASP A 146 -4.99 -9.65 -16.53
N CYS A 147 -4.55 -8.48 -16.03
CA CYS A 147 -3.62 -8.38 -14.90
C CYS A 147 -4.31 -8.72 -13.57
N VAL A 148 -5.55 -8.28 -13.38
CA VAL A 148 -6.32 -8.58 -12.16
C VAL A 148 -6.67 -10.06 -12.08
N GLU A 149 -7.02 -10.69 -13.20
CA GLU A 149 -7.40 -12.10 -13.31
C GLU A 149 -6.26 -13.08 -12.99
N ILE A 150 -4.99 -12.63 -12.99
CA ILE A 150 -3.87 -13.43 -12.45
C ILE A 150 -4.16 -13.88 -11.01
N SER A 151 -4.88 -13.05 -10.24
CA SER A 151 -5.28 -13.38 -8.88
C SER A 151 -6.25 -14.57 -8.78
N HIS A 152 -6.88 -15.02 -9.88
CA HIS A 152 -7.75 -16.20 -9.92
C HIS A 152 -6.97 -17.52 -9.90
N GLY A 153 -5.70 -17.52 -10.34
CA GLY A 153 -4.78 -18.67 -10.32
C GLY A 153 -4.19 -18.97 -8.93
N SER A 154 -3.10 -19.73 -8.82
CA SER A 154 -2.47 -19.97 -7.51
C SER A 154 -1.85 -18.69 -6.91
N LEU A 155 -1.67 -18.66 -5.58
CA LEU A 155 -0.92 -17.57 -4.94
C LEU A 155 0.50 -17.49 -5.50
N LYS A 156 1.11 -18.64 -5.79
CA LYS A 156 2.42 -18.72 -6.42
C LYS A 156 2.43 -18.01 -7.78
N ALA A 157 1.46 -18.28 -8.66
CA ALA A 157 1.34 -17.62 -9.95
C ALA A 157 1.24 -16.09 -9.80
N PHE A 158 0.40 -15.64 -8.86
CA PHE A 158 0.24 -14.23 -8.52
C PHE A 158 1.53 -13.54 -8.05
N LEU A 159 2.38 -14.24 -7.31
CA LEU A 159 3.64 -13.69 -6.80
C LEU A 159 4.80 -13.76 -7.81
N THR A 160 4.64 -14.55 -8.88
CA THR A 160 5.64 -14.73 -9.94
C THR A 160 5.38 -13.92 -11.20
N ASP A 161 4.15 -13.43 -11.42
CA ASP A 161 3.83 -12.72 -12.65
C ASP A 161 4.40 -11.28 -12.64
N PRO A 162 5.33 -10.96 -13.55
CA PRO A 162 6.00 -9.66 -13.56
C PRO A 162 5.08 -8.50 -13.99
N ARG A 163 3.98 -8.78 -14.72
CA ARG A 163 3.06 -7.74 -15.21
C ARG A 163 2.41 -6.94 -14.07
N ILE A 164 2.27 -7.58 -12.90
CA ILE A 164 1.68 -7.00 -11.69
C ILE A 164 2.71 -6.69 -10.62
N ALA A 165 4.02 -6.66 -10.94
CA ALA A 165 5.08 -6.31 -10.00
C ALA A 165 4.85 -4.92 -9.37
N CYS A 166 4.27 -3.97 -10.10
CA CYS A 166 3.86 -2.65 -9.59
C CYS A 166 2.88 -2.71 -8.40
N GLN A 167 2.14 -3.81 -8.25
CA GLN A 167 1.13 -4.02 -7.21
C GLN A 167 1.56 -5.05 -6.16
N THR A 168 2.47 -5.97 -6.51
CA THR A 168 2.88 -7.09 -5.64
C THR A 168 4.24 -6.90 -4.98
N ASP A 169 5.19 -6.27 -5.66
CA ASP A 169 6.60 -6.26 -5.26
C ASP A 169 7.02 -4.94 -4.62
N ASN A 170 7.13 -4.93 -3.30
CA ASN A 170 7.59 -3.81 -2.49
C ASN A 170 6.85 -2.51 -2.85
N ILE A 171 5.52 -2.59 -2.92
CA ILE A 171 4.63 -1.52 -3.38
C ILE A 171 4.84 -0.19 -2.64
N VAL A 172 5.14 -0.22 -1.34
CA VAL A 172 5.40 1.01 -0.57
C VAL A 172 6.69 1.66 -1.09
N THR A 173 7.74 0.86 -1.27
CA THR A 173 9.00 1.31 -1.85
C THR A 173 8.79 1.90 -3.25
N ARG A 174 8.01 1.23 -4.10
CA ARG A 174 7.69 1.72 -5.45
C ARG A 174 6.93 3.05 -5.42
N MET A 175 5.87 3.15 -4.62
CA MET A 175 5.07 4.38 -4.51
C MET A 175 5.87 5.55 -3.91
N LEU A 176 6.81 5.28 -3.00
CA LEU A 176 7.69 6.33 -2.44
C LEU A 176 8.71 6.85 -3.45
N LEU A 177 9.19 6.00 -4.34
CA LEU A 177 10.31 6.28 -5.25
C LEU A 177 9.89 6.58 -6.69
N TRP A 178 8.64 6.32 -7.06
CA TRP A 178 8.14 6.55 -8.41
C TRP A 178 8.39 7.99 -8.90
N PRO A 179 8.77 8.19 -10.17
CA PRO A 179 9.36 7.21 -11.07
C PRO A 179 10.83 6.97 -10.71
N ASP A 180 11.26 5.71 -10.61
CA ASP A 180 12.67 5.35 -10.36
C ASP A 180 13.14 4.36 -11.43
N GLN A 181 14.29 4.65 -12.05
CA GLN A 181 14.81 3.84 -13.16
C GLN A 181 15.49 2.55 -12.70
N ARG A 182 15.76 2.39 -11.40
CA ARG A 182 16.43 1.19 -10.85
C ARG A 182 15.53 -0.03 -10.82
N PHE A 183 14.23 0.12 -11.01
CA PHE A 183 13.30 -0.98 -11.17
C PHE A 183 12.38 -0.74 -12.37
N GLY A 184 12.17 -1.79 -13.16
CA GLY A 184 11.23 -1.76 -14.27
C GLY A 184 9.77 -1.68 -13.77
N ASN A 185 8.91 -1.21 -14.66
CA ASN A 185 7.47 -1.12 -14.42
C ASN A 185 6.78 -2.49 -14.41
N ASP A 186 7.40 -3.47 -15.05
CA ASP A 186 6.99 -4.86 -15.23
C ASP A 186 8.12 -5.83 -14.81
N ALA A 187 8.94 -5.43 -13.85
CA ALA A 187 10.02 -6.27 -13.35
C ALA A 187 10.07 -6.20 -11.83
N PHE A 188 10.42 -7.33 -11.21
CA PHE A 188 10.69 -7.37 -9.78
C PHE A 188 11.99 -6.65 -9.44
N ILE A 189 12.02 -5.92 -8.32
CA ILE A 189 13.24 -5.30 -7.81
C ILE A 189 14.25 -6.41 -7.50
N THR A 190 15.46 -6.27 -8.02
CA THR A 190 16.54 -7.23 -7.79
C THR A 190 17.24 -6.97 -6.44
N PRO A 191 17.71 -8.01 -5.71
CA PRO A 191 18.28 -7.84 -4.37
C PRO A 191 19.54 -6.95 -4.27
N ASP A 192 20.30 -6.81 -5.35
CA ASP A 192 21.49 -5.96 -5.42
C ASP A 192 21.15 -4.46 -5.26
N GLN A 193 19.92 -4.07 -5.56
CA GLN A 193 19.44 -2.69 -5.40
C GLN A 193 18.89 -2.39 -3.99
N ASP A 194 18.73 -3.41 -3.13
CA ASP A 194 17.98 -3.28 -1.87
C ASP A 194 18.50 -2.16 -0.96
N ALA A 195 19.82 -2.08 -0.77
CA ALA A 195 20.41 -1.09 0.11
C ALA A 195 20.21 0.35 -0.39
N SER A 196 20.37 0.55 -1.71
CA SER A 196 20.25 1.88 -2.33
C SER A 196 18.79 2.34 -2.37
N LEU A 197 17.86 1.42 -2.66
CA LEU A 197 16.42 1.69 -2.68
C LEU A 197 15.89 1.95 -1.29
N LEU A 198 16.25 1.11 -0.30
CA LEU A 198 15.80 1.28 1.08
C LEU A 198 16.25 2.63 1.65
N LYS A 199 17.51 3.03 1.40
CA LYS A 199 18.02 4.36 1.80
C LYS A 199 17.16 5.49 1.22
N SER A 200 16.89 5.45 -0.07
CA SER A 200 16.07 6.47 -0.74
C SER A 200 14.63 6.45 -0.21
N ALA A 201 14.02 5.28 -0.05
CA ALA A 201 12.64 5.15 0.39
C ALA A 201 12.46 5.63 1.83
N LEU A 202 13.39 5.30 2.74
CA LEU A 202 13.39 5.83 4.12
C LEU A 202 13.50 7.36 4.13
N LYS A 203 14.36 7.94 3.28
CA LYS A 203 14.48 9.40 3.14
C LYS A 203 13.17 10.02 2.67
N GLN A 204 12.50 9.42 1.68
CA GLN A 204 11.22 9.91 1.19
C GLN A 204 10.12 9.78 2.24
N LEU A 205 10.05 8.66 2.96
CA LEU A 205 9.08 8.45 4.04
C LEU A 205 9.26 9.44 5.20
N ASP A 206 10.50 9.84 5.52
CA ASP A 206 10.80 10.84 6.56
C ASP A 206 10.30 12.26 6.21
N THR A 207 9.99 12.51 4.94
CA THR A 207 9.43 13.81 4.49
C THR A 207 7.94 13.97 4.72
N PHE A 208 7.23 12.89 5.07
CA PHE A 208 5.81 12.97 5.37
C PHE A 208 5.55 13.79 6.63
N ALA A 209 4.55 14.66 6.59
CA ALA A 209 4.12 15.42 7.75
C ALA A 209 3.52 14.48 8.81
N TYR A 210 2.89 13.38 8.38
CA TYR A 210 2.44 12.31 9.25
C TYR A 210 2.67 10.93 8.61
N CYS A 211 3.25 10.01 9.36
CA CYS A 211 3.29 8.60 9.00
C CYS A 211 3.12 7.69 10.22
N ASP A 212 2.38 6.59 10.07
CA ASP A 212 2.15 5.61 11.12
C ASP A 212 1.91 4.20 10.52
N ILE A 213 1.70 3.21 11.38
CA ILE A 213 1.31 1.85 10.99
C ILE A 213 -0.12 1.54 11.46
N ILE A 214 -0.89 0.82 10.67
CA ILE A 214 -2.28 0.43 11.00
C ILE A 214 -2.34 -0.50 12.22
N GLU A 215 -1.28 -1.30 12.44
CA GLU A 215 -1.17 -2.20 13.59
C GLU A 215 -0.90 -1.47 14.92
N ASN A 216 -0.69 -0.15 14.90
CA ASN A 216 -0.58 0.63 16.12
C ASN A 216 -1.95 0.70 16.82
N ALA A 217 -2.08 0.14 18.02
CA ALA A 217 -3.33 0.17 18.79
C ALA A 217 -3.83 1.60 19.06
N SER A 218 -2.92 2.58 19.10
CA SER A 218 -3.23 4.01 19.25
C SER A 218 -3.28 4.74 17.90
N PHE A 219 -3.33 4.04 16.76
CA PHE A 219 -3.35 4.63 15.42
C PHE A 219 -4.47 5.67 15.27
N ARG A 220 -5.70 5.27 15.62
CA ARG A 220 -6.88 6.15 15.54
C ARG A 220 -6.66 7.41 16.37
N ASP A 221 -6.38 7.25 17.65
CA ASP A 221 -6.23 8.37 18.58
C ASP A 221 -5.08 9.30 18.20
N SER A 222 -3.97 8.73 17.73
CA SER A 222 -2.81 9.50 17.27
C SER A 222 -3.13 10.30 16.02
N LEU A 223 -3.87 9.72 15.08
CA LEU A 223 -4.31 10.40 13.86
C LEU A 223 -5.37 11.47 14.17
N SER A 224 -6.36 11.18 15.02
CA SER A 224 -7.35 12.16 15.49
C SER A 224 -6.66 13.36 16.13
N LYS A 225 -5.73 13.11 17.05
CA LYS A 225 -4.96 14.16 17.71
C LYS A 225 -4.15 14.98 16.71
N TRP A 226 -3.53 14.32 15.72
CA TRP A 226 -2.76 15.02 14.71
C TRP A 226 -3.65 15.87 13.79
N LEU A 227 -4.80 15.35 13.36
CA LEU A 227 -5.78 16.08 12.55
C LEU A 227 -6.42 17.25 13.31
N GLY A 228 -6.49 17.16 14.64
CA GLY A 228 -7.23 18.11 15.47
C GLY A 228 -8.74 17.89 15.44
N ALA A 229 -9.19 16.68 15.07
CA ALA A 229 -10.60 16.30 14.94
C ALA A 229 -10.80 14.83 15.31
N ASP A 230 -11.99 14.46 15.80
CA ASP A 230 -12.31 13.05 16.04
C ASP A 230 -12.34 12.30 14.70
N LEU A 231 -11.73 11.12 14.68
CA LEU A 231 -11.68 10.27 13.50
C LEU A 231 -12.72 9.17 13.67
N PRO A 232 -13.91 9.29 13.05
CA PRO A 232 -14.88 8.21 13.06
C PRO A 232 -14.31 7.04 12.28
N MET A 233 -13.99 5.95 12.99
CA MET A 233 -13.56 4.70 12.37
C MET A 233 -14.66 3.66 12.53
N GLU A 234 -15.60 3.64 11.60
CA GLU A 234 -16.50 2.50 11.43
C GLU A 234 -15.70 1.33 10.85
N HIS A 235 -15.87 0.12 11.39
CA HIS A 235 -15.34 -1.10 10.78
C HIS A 235 -16.06 -1.42 9.46
N LEU A 236 -15.70 -0.71 8.39
CA LEU A 236 -16.31 -0.85 7.06
C LEU A 236 -15.68 -1.96 6.21
N ASN A 237 -14.82 -2.80 6.81
CA ASN A 237 -14.05 -3.80 6.07
C ASN A 237 -14.75 -5.16 6.04
N SER A 238 -15.92 -5.24 5.41
CA SER A 238 -16.36 -6.53 4.87
C SER A 238 -15.58 -6.78 3.59
N THR A 239 -14.57 -7.63 3.64
CA THR A 239 -13.99 -8.15 2.38
C THR A 239 -15.12 -8.86 1.66
N GLU A 240 -15.40 -8.47 0.41
CA GLU A 240 -16.40 -9.15 -0.40
C GLU A 240 -16.16 -10.66 -0.42
N ARG A 241 -17.25 -11.41 -0.44
CA ARG A 241 -17.18 -12.86 -0.41
C ARG A 241 -16.59 -13.36 -1.71
N VAL A 242 -15.50 -14.12 -1.63
CA VAL A 242 -14.88 -14.73 -2.79
C VAL A 242 -15.89 -15.66 -3.48
N PRO A 243 -16.10 -15.53 -4.81
CA PRO A 243 -16.97 -16.42 -5.59
C PRO A 243 -16.63 -17.89 -5.35
N GLY A 244 -17.66 -18.75 -5.24
CA GLY A 244 -17.46 -20.15 -4.83
C GLY A 244 -16.49 -20.92 -5.72
N ASN A 245 -16.50 -20.66 -7.03
CA ASN A 245 -15.58 -21.25 -8.01
C ASN A 245 -14.14 -20.72 -7.92
N LEU A 246 -13.90 -19.64 -7.18
CA LEU A 246 -12.57 -19.06 -6.96
C LEU A 246 -12.04 -19.33 -5.55
N ARG A 247 -12.79 -20.02 -4.69
CA ARG A 247 -12.37 -20.42 -3.34
C ARG A 247 -11.36 -21.55 -3.38
N LEU A 248 -10.47 -21.58 -2.39
CA LEU A 248 -9.39 -22.56 -2.29
C LEU A 248 -8.89 -22.70 -0.85
N ARG A 249 -8.12 -23.74 -0.61
CA ARG A 249 -7.44 -23.98 0.67
C ARG A 249 -6.16 -23.18 0.75
N LEU A 250 -6.16 -22.03 1.44
CA LEU A 250 -4.98 -21.17 1.57
C LEU A 250 -3.77 -21.91 2.18
N ASP A 251 -3.99 -22.84 3.11
CA ASP A 251 -2.92 -23.67 3.68
C ASP A 251 -2.20 -24.54 2.64
N LYS A 252 -2.84 -24.87 1.52
CA LYS A 252 -2.24 -25.61 0.40
C LYS A 252 -1.44 -24.71 -0.54
N GLU A 253 -1.67 -23.41 -0.50
CA GLU A 253 -0.93 -22.43 -1.30
C GLU A 253 0.36 -21.98 -0.62
N LEU A 254 0.46 -22.09 0.70
CA LEU A 254 1.57 -21.60 1.52
C LEU A 254 2.70 -22.63 1.69
N ASP A 255 3.12 -23.26 0.58
CA ASP A 255 4.34 -24.08 0.58
C ASP A 255 5.61 -23.24 0.81
N SER A 256 6.76 -23.88 1.05
CA SER A 256 8.02 -23.19 1.32
C SER A 256 8.47 -22.26 0.19
N GLY A 257 8.17 -22.61 -1.06
CA GLY A 257 8.48 -21.80 -2.23
C GLY A 257 7.60 -20.56 -2.32
N THR A 258 6.30 -20.70 -2.09
CA THR A 258 5.35 -19.58 -2.04
C THR A 258 5.66 -18.64 -0.88
N MET A 259 6.00 -19.17 0.29
CA MET A 259 6.44 -18.37 1.43
C MET A 259 7.73 -17.58 1.13
N ALA A 260 8.70 -18.19 0.45
CA ALA A 260 9.90 -17.49 0.01
C ALA A 260 9.60 -16.38 -1.01
N LEU A 261 8.62 -16.59 -1.90
CA LEU A 261 8.14 -15.55 -2.82
C LEU A 261 7.46 -14.41 -2.06
N LEU A 262 6.57 -14.69 -1.10
CA LEU A 262 5.96 -13.66 -0.25
C LEU A 262 7.03 -12.80 0.45
N ASP A 263 8.03 -13.45 1.06
CA ASP A 263 9.16 -12.76 1.67
C ASP A 263 9.91 -11.88 0.67
N ALA A 264 10.18 -12.39 -0.53
CA ALA A 264 10.90 -11.65 -1.57
C ALA A 264 10.12 -10.42 -2.05
N ARG A 265 8.79 -10.55 -2.23
CA ARG A 265 7.90 -9.47 -2.67
C ARG A 265 7.68 -8.41 -1.59
N CYS A 266 7.96 -8.71 -0.33
CA CYS A 266 7.72 -7.80 0.79
C CYS A 266 9.00 -7.24 1.45
N ARG A 267 10.18 -7.76 1.11
CA ARG A 267 11.42 -7.56 1.90
C ARG A 267 11.81 -6.11 2.22
N LEU A 268 11.66 -5.17 1.28
CA LEU A 268 11.99 -3.76 1.47
C LEU A 268 10.90 -3.07 2.28
N ASP A 269 9.64 -3.35 1.95
CA ASP A 269 8.49 -2.82 2.68
C ASP A 269 8.48 -3.31 4.13
N THR A 270 8.94 -4.53 4.41
CA THR A 270 9.12 -5.04 5.78
C THR A 270 10.16 -4.22 6.53
N CYS A 271 11.22 -3.79 5.86
CA CYS A 271 12.22 -2.91 6.47
C CYS A 271 11.65 -1.51 6.75
N LEU A 272 10.89 -0.94 5.82
CA LEU A 272 10.21 0.35 5.99
C LEU A 272 9.19 0.30 7.14
N TRP A 273 8.30 -0.69 7.12
CA TRP A 273 7.30 -0.92 8.15
C TRP A 273 7.97 -1.12 9.51
N SER A 274 9.00 -1.97 9.59
CA SER A 274 9.72 -2.22 10.85
C SER A 274 10.39 -0.96 11.39
N ALA A 275 10.99 -0.13 10.52
CA ALA A 275 11.62 1.12 10.93
C ALA A 275 10.59 2.09 11.52
N LEU A 276 9.44 2.23 10.87
CA LEU A 276 8.35 3.08 11.34
C LEU A 276 7.71 2.53 12.63
N ALA A 277 7.42 1.22 12.67
CA ALA A 277 6.85 0.53 13.82
C ALA A 277 7.72 0.69 15.06
N LYS A 278 9.04 0.47 14.96
CA LYS A 278 10.01 0.71 16.06
C LYS A 278 9.94 2.13 16.60
N ARG A 279 9.54 3.10 15.75
CA ARG A 279 9.49 4.50 16.14
C ARG A 279 8.17 4.90 16.78
N ARG A 280 7.08 4.24 16.39
CA ARG A 280 5.72 4.50 16.89
C ARG A 280 5.39 3.68 18.13
N LEU A 281 5.85 2.44 18.18
CA LEU A 281 5.58 1.49 19.24
C LEU A 281 6.78 1.39 20.16
N LYS A 282 6.75 2.13 21.28
CA LYS A 282 7.75 1.98 22.34
C LYS A 282 7.50 0.67 23.09
N SER A 283 8.55 -0.08 23.39
CA SER A 283 8.50 -1.29 24.23
C SER A 283 7.76 -2.50 23.65
N ILE A 284 7.49 -2.53 22.34
CA ILE A 284 6.95 -3.72 21.64
C ILE A 284 8.07 -4.40 20.86
N ASP A 285 8.15 -5.73 20.94
CA ASP A 285 8.97 -6.51 20.02
C ASP A 285 8.32 -6.53 18.63
N ILE A 286 8.85 -5.69 17.75
CA ILE A 286 8.36 -5.51 16.38
C ILE A 286 8.37 -6.82 15.57
N ARG A 287 9.28 -7.76 15.86
CA ARG A 287 9.30 -9.05 15.15
C ARG A 287 8.16 -9.95 15.58
N SER A 288 7.85 -9.94 16.88
CA SER A 288 6.70 -10.67 17.41
C SER A 288 5.40 -10.08 16.86
N LEU A 289 5.30 -8.74 16.77
CA LEU A 289 4.18 -8.08 16.12
C LEU A 289 4.05 -8.48 14.64
N GLU A 290 5.12 -8.39 13.84
CA GLU A 290 5.15 -8.81 12.43
C GLU A 290 4.59 -10.23 12.24
N ARG A 291 5.10 -11.18 13.04
CA ARG A 291 4.67 -12.59 12.98
C ARG A 291 3.22 -12.76 13.37
N GLN A 292 2.80 -12.14 14.48
CA GLN A 292 1.42 -12.24 14.95
C GLN A 292 0.44 -11.68 13.92
N THR A 293 0.73 -10.51 13.35
CA THR A 293 -0.11 -9.88 12.33
C THR A 293 -0.21 -10.76 11.08
N ALA A 294 0.92 -11.30 10.59
CA ALA A 294 0.92 -12.21 9.44
C ALA A 294 0.12 -13.50 9.71
N MET A 295 0.27 -14.12 10.88
CA MET A 295 -0.49 -15.32 11.25
C MET A 295 -1.99 -15.05 11.34
N GLN A 296 -2.39 -13.93 11.95
CA GLN A 296 -3.80 -13.53 12.02
C GLN A 296 -4.37 -13.26 10.63
N ALA A 297 -3.60 -12.66 9.74
CA ALA A 297 -3.98 -12.43 8.36
C ALA A 297 -4.19 -13.75 7.60
N ILE A 298 -3.25 -14.70 7.71
CA ILE A 298 -3.38 -16.03 7.11
C ILE A 298 -4.64 -16.73 7.61
N ALA A 299 -4.89 -16.73 8.92
CA ALA A 299 -6.10 -17.34 9.48
C ALA A 299 -7.38 -16.68 8.94
N ARG A 300 -7.43 -15.34 8.93
CA ARG A 300 -8.57 -14.57 8.42
C ARG A 300 -8.82 -14.84 6.94
N TYR A 301 -7.79 -14.75 6.10
CA TYR A 301 -7.91 -14.94 4.66
C TYR A 301 -8.14 -16.41 4.29
N GLY A 302 -7.62 -17.34 5.08
CA GLY A 302 -7.94 -18.76 4.97
C GLY A 302 -9.43 -19.02 5.19
N ALA A 303 -10.05 -18.38 6.18
CA ALA A 303 -11.50 -18.49 6.42
C ALA A 303 -12.34 -17.89 5.28
N LEU A 304 -11.89 -16.77 4.67
CA LEU A 304 -12.58 -16.14 3.55
C LEU A 304 -12.46 -16.94 2.24
N LEU A 305 -11.35 -17.67 2.06
CA LEU A 305 -11.09 -18.49 0.88
C LEU A 305 -11.61 -19.92 1.02
N ALA A 306 -11.96 -20.37 2.22
CA ALA A 306 -12.39 -21.75 2.46
C ALA A 306 -13.60 -22.13 1.58
N PRO A 307 -13.53 -23.24 0.82
CA PRO A 307 -14.62 -23.73 -0.03
C PRO A 307 -15.97 -23.81 0.70
#